data_AF-A0A6P0XA49-F1
#
_entry.id   AF-A0A6P0XA49-F1
#
_cell.length_a   1.000
_cell.length_b   1.000
_cell.length_c   1.000
_cell.angle_alpha   90.00
_cell.angle_beta   90.00
_cell.angle_gamma   90.00
#
_symmetry.space_group_name_H-M   'P 1'
#
loop_
_entity.id
_entity.type
_entity.pdbx_description
1 polymer ?
#
loop_
_entity_poly.entity_id
_entity_poly.type
_entity_poly.pdbx_seq_one_letter_code
_entity_poly.pdbx_strand_id
1 'polypeptide(L)' 'MSKSINDAGWGQFLTILTVKAGNAGQKTIAVNPKNTSQDCSNCGEKVPKELSQRIHS' A
#
# COMPACT_ATOMS: atom_id res chain seq x y z
N MET A 1 1.96 17.75 12.77
CA MET A 1 2.37 18.43 11.52
C MET A 1 2.69 17.48 10.33
N SER A 2 2.67 16.15 10.49
CA SER A 2 3.23 15.21 9.49
C SER A 2 2.22 14.48 8.59
N LYS A 3 0.92 14.55 8.89
CA LYS A 3 -0.10 13.79 8.14
C LYS A 3 -0.25 14.29 6.70
N SER A 4 -0.25 15.62 6.50
CA SER A 4 -0.47 16.24 5.19
C SER A 4 0.69 16.03 4.21
N ILE A 5 1.94 16.06 4.71
CA ILE A 5 3.13 15.77 3.90
C ILE A 5 3.14 14.29 3.47
N ASN A 6 2.77 13.40 4.39
CA ASN A 6 2.71 11.97 4.11
C ASN A 6 1.59 11.64 3.09
N ASP A 7 0.44 12.30 3.19
CA ASP A 7 -0.67 12.18 2.21
C ASP A 7 -0.26 12.69 0.82
N ALA A 8 0.43 13.83 0.75
CA ALA A 8 0.92 14.39 -0.52
C ALA A 8 1.91 13.45 -1.22
N GLY A 9 2.78 12.77 -0.45
CA GLY A 9 3.75 11.81 -0.98
C GLY A 9 3.09 10.62 -1.68
N TRP A 10 2.00 10.08 -1.12
CA TRP A 10 1.26 8.97 -1.74
C TRP A 10 0.59 9.37 -3.05
N GLY A 11 -0.01 10.57 -3.12
CA GLY A 11 -0.58 11.07 -4.38
C GLY A 11 0.46 11.23 -5.50
N GLN A 12 1.64 11.76 -5.15
CA GLN A 12 2.75 11.90 -6.10
C GLN A 12 3.29 10.54 -6.55
N PHE A 13 3.42 9.58 -5.63
CA PHE A 13 3.85 8.22 -5.94
C PHE A 13 2.91 7.51 -6.93
N LEU A 14 1.59 7.60 -6.74
CA LEU A 14 0.60 7.03 -7.66
C LEU A 14 0.68 7.66 -9.06
N THR A 15 0.94 8.96 -9.13
CA THR A 15 1.14 9.68 -10.40
C THR A 15 2.35 9.14 -11.15
N ILE A 16 3.49 9.00 -10.46
CA ILE A 16 4.72 8.47 -11.05
C ILE A 16 4.51 7.04 -11.57
N LEU A 17 3.86 6.17 -10.78
CA LEU A 17 3.56 4.79 -11.18
C LEU A 17 2.70 4.75 -12.45
N THR A 18 1.69 5.61 -12.55
CA THR A 18 0.79 5.66 -13.71
C THR A 18 1.55 6.03 -14.98
N VAL A 19 2.44 7.03 -14.91
CA VAL A 19 3.29 7.43 -16.04
C VAL A 19 4.24 6.29 -16.44
N LYS A 20 4.91 5.66 -15.47
CA LYS A 20 5.88 4.58 -15.74
C LYS A 20 5.21 3.33 -16.31
N ALA A 21 4.03 2.95 -15.80
CA ALA A 21 3.23 1.86 -16.35
C ALA A 21 2.81 2.17 -17.79
N GLY A 22 2.31 3.38 -18.06
CA GLY A 22 1.94 3.81 -19.42
C GLY A 22 3.10 3.72 -20.41
N ASN A 23 4.31 4.15 -20.01
CA ASN A 23 5.52 4.02 -20.84
C ASN A 23 5.89 2.56 -21.15
N ALA A 24 5.49 1.62 -20.30
CA ALA A 24 5.71 0.18 -20.49
C ALA A 24 4.53 -0.52 -21.18
N GLY A 25 3.50 0.21 -21.63
CA GLY A 25 2.27 -0.38 -22.18
C GLY A 25 1.38 -1.06 -21.14
N GLN A 26 1.60 -0.78 -19.85
CA GLN A 26 0.85 -1.32 -18.71
C GLN A 26 -0.12 -0.28 -18.10
N LYS A 27 -0.95 -0.74 -17.15
CA LYS A 27 -1.90 0.11 -16.41
C LYS A 27 -1.77 -0.14 -14.91
N THR A 28 -1.93 0.92 -14.12
CA THR A 28 -2.04 0.87 -12.67
C THR A 28 -3.50 0.68 -12.24
N ILE A 29 -3.74 -0.12 -11.20
CA ILE A 29 -5.07 -0.31 -10.62
C ILE A 29 -4.98 -0.01 -9.13
N ALA A 30 -5.75 0.99 -8.67
CA ALA A 30 -5.88 1.27 -7.26
C ALA A 30 -6.86 0.28 -6.62
N VAL A 31 -6.47 -0.30 -5.48
CA VAL A 31 -7.30 -1.22 -4.71
C VAL A 31 -7.57 -0.67 -3.31
N ASN A 32 -8.63 -1.14 -2.67
CA ASN A 32 -8.93 -0.74 -1.29
C ASN A 32 -7.79 -1.19 -0.36
N PRO A 33 -7.12 -0.27 0.35
CA PRO A 33 -5.98 -0.61 1.21
C PRO A 33 -6.38 -1.30 2.52
N LYS A 34 -7.68 -1.41 2.82
CA LYS A 34 -8.16 -1.96 4.09
C LYS A 34 -7.82 -3.45 4.21
N ASN A 35 -7.17 -3.82 5.31
CA ASN A 35 -6.86 -5.20 5.74
C ASN A 35 -5.91 -6.02 4.84
N THR A 36 -5.25 -5.42 3.84
CA THR A 36 -4.36 -6.15 2.92
C THR A 36 -3.10 -6.71 3.57
N SER A 37 -2.70 -6.18 4.72
CA SER A 37 -1.52 -6.65 5.48
C SER A 37 -1.81 -7.73 6.52
N GLN A 38 -3.07 -8.11 6.69
CA GLN A 38 -3.49 -9.13 7.65
C GLN A 38 -3.70 -10.50 7.01
N ASP A 39 -3.83 -10.57 5.70
CA ASP A 39 -4.05 -11.83 5.02
C ASP A 39 -2.70 -12.54 4.81
N CYS A 40 -2.62 -13.81 5.19
CA CYS A 40 -1.41 -14.60 5.06
C CYS A 40 -1.08 -14.80 3.56
N SER A 41 0.13 -14.42 3.13
CA SER A 41 0.54 -14.59 1.72
C SER A 41 0.63 -16.04 1.25
N ASN A 42 0.72 -16.99 2.19
CA ASN A 42 0.79 -18.42 1.89
C ASN A 42 -0.58 -19.10 1.74
N CYS A 43 -1.56 -18.72 2.58
CA CYS A 43 -2.84 -19.42 2.65
C CYS A 43 -4.09 -18.53 2.54
N GLY A 44 -3.95 -17.20 2.48
CA GLY A 44 -5.07 -16.25 2.36
C GLY A 44 -5.89 -16.04 3.63
N GLU A 45 -5.61 -16.79 4.70
CA GLU A 45 -6.33 -16.67 5.98
C GLU A 45 -6.05 -15.32 6.64
N LYS A 46 -7.08 -14.72 7.25
CA LYS A 46 -6.92 -13.46 7.98
C LYS A 46 -6.23 -13.73 9.32
N VAL A 47 -5.03 -13.18 9.48
CA VAL A 47 -4.21 -13.27 10.69
C VAL A 47 -4.22 -11.90 11.38
N PRO A 48 -5.19 -11.62 12.28
CA PRO A 48 -5.20 -10.38 13.04
C PRO A 48 -3.94 -10.32 13.92
N LYS A 49 -3.18 -9.23 13.77
CA LYS A 49 -1.99 -8.95 14.58
C LYS A 49 -2.31 -7.86 15.59
N GLU A 50 -2.01 -8.08 16.85
CA GLU A 50 -2.08 -7.05 17.89
C GLU A 50 -1.10 -5.92 17.61
N LEU A 51 -1.39 -4.71 18.11
CA LEU A 51 -0.53 -3.54 17.87
C LEU A 51 0.91 -3.77 18.34
N SER A 52 1.10 -4.49 19.45
CA SER A 52 2.40 -4.87 20.00
C SER A 52 3.23 -5.74 19.04
N GLN A 53 2.58 -6.54 18.20
CA GLN A 53 3.23 -7.43 17.24
C GLN A 53 3.63 -6.75 15.93
N ARG A 54 3.26 -5.48 15.74
CA ARG A 54 3.53 -4.71 14.50
C ARG A 54 4.79 -3.85 14.60
N ILE A 55 5.46 -3.83 15.75
CA ILE A 55 6.71 -3.08 15.95
C ILE A 55 7.88 -4.00 15.57
N HIS A 56 8.72 -3.52 14.65
CA HIS A 56 9.98 -4.18 14.26
C HIS A 56 11.15 -3.33 14.76
N SER A 57 12.07 -3.92 15.52
CA SER A 57 13.28 -3.29 16.05
C SER A 57 14.41 -3.25 15.03
#